data_AF-A0A2Z4L9A8-F1
#
_entry.id   AF-A0A2Z4L9A8-F1
#
_cell.length_a   1.000
_cell.length_b   1.000
_cell.length_c   1.000
_cell.angle_alpha   90.00
_cell.angle_beta   90.00
_cell.angle_gamma   90.00
#
_symmetry.space_group_name_H-M   'P 1'
#
loop_
_entity.id
_entity.type
_entity.pdbx_description
1 polymer ?
#
loop_
_entity_poly.entity_id
_entity_poly.type
_entity_poly.pdbx_seq_one_letter_code
_entity_poly.pdbx_strand_id
1 'polypeptide(L)'
;MKTENKKVKNHLSLNEMNDLLKEYRDSYEIYRHLLLIRMVYKGETISKASDNLNISRKTGERWIKDYNESGFDGLTSKYSNCGRKSLLSNEQKQFLYDKITGNEENYDLKRVKKLIKDEFDIEYSDKQVWVITREKLNLNYGKPMLKYSTRPKNAEEKLKKNKVH
;
A
#
# COMPACT_ATOMS: atom_id res chain seq x y z
N MET A 1 25.45 9.58 -30.42
CA MET A 1 24.29 8.69 -30.63
C MET A 1 23.03 9.45 -30.28
N LYS A 2 22.09 9.62 -31.22
CA LYS A 2 20.77 10.15 -30.90
C LYS A 2 19.95 9.01 -30.31
N THR A 3 19.63 9.07 -29.02
CA THR A 3 18.71 8.14 -28.37
C THR A 3 17.30 8.48 -28.82
N GLU A 4 16.76 7.74 -29.79
CA GLU A 4 15.34 7.80 -30.09
C GLU A 4 14.55 7.24 -28.90
N ASN A 5 13.94 8.14 -28.13
CA ASN A 5 13.01 7.75 -27.08
C ASN A 5 11.77 7.13 -27.73
N LYS A 6 11.69 5.80 -27.76
CA LYS A 6 10.48 5.08 -28.16
C LYS A 6 9.35 5.47 -27.21
N LYS A 7 8.29 6.10 -27.73
CA LYS A 7 7.09 6.41 -26.95
C LYS A 7 6.39 5.10 -26.56
N VAL A 8 6.22 4.86 -25.26
CA VAL A 8 5.47 3.73 -24.73
C VAL A 8 3.98 3.92 -25.07
N LYS A 9 3.34 2.89 -25.61
CA LYS A 9 1.89 2.90 -25.85
C LYS A 9 1.15 2.71 -24.52
N ASN A 10 0.05 3.44 -24.32
CA ASN A 10 -0.77 3.35 -23.10
C ASN A 10 -1.56 2.03 -23.06
N HIS A 11 -0.88 0.94 -22.69
CA HIS A 11 -1.50 -0.36 -22.42
C HIS A 11 -1.96 -0.50 -20.97
N LEU A 12 -1.35 0.26 -20.05
CA LEU A 12 -1.64 0.25 -18.61
C LEU A 12 -1.59 1.68 -18.08
N SER A 13 -2.44 1.99 -17.11
CA SER A 13 -2.30 3.19 -16.29
C SER A 13 -1.09 3.07 -15.34
N LEU A 14 -0.61 4.21 -14.83
CA LEU A 14 0.49 4.21 -13.86
C LEU A 14 0.15 3.43 -12.58
N ASN A 15 -1.10 3.46 -12.13
CA ASN A 15 -1.52 2.72 -10.93
C ASN A 15 -1.47 1.21 -11.18
N GLU A 16 -2.04 0.74 -12.29
CA GLU A 16 -1.97 -0.68 -12.67
C GLU A 16 -0.53 -1.15 -12.85
N MET A 17 0.32 -0.34 -13.48
CA MET A 17 1.74 -0.65 -13.61
C MET A 17 2.44 -0.75 -12.25
N ASN A 18 2.16 0.17 -11.32
CA ASN A 18 2.73 0.14 -9.98
C ASN A 18 2.27 -1.08 -9.17
N ASP A 19 1.02 -1.50 -9.33
CA ASP A 19 0.51 -2.68 -8.64
C ASP A 19 1.10 -3.98 -9.21
N LEU A 20 1.22 -4.08 -10.54
CA LEU A 20 1.94 -5.19 -11.17
C LEU A 20 3.42 -5.22 -10.77
N LEU A 21 4.09 -4.07 -10.71
CA LEU A 21 5.48 -4.00 -10.25
C LEU A 21 5.64 -4.53 -8.82
N LYS A 22 4.67 -4.28 -7.92
CA LYS A 22 4.69 -4.86 -6.56
C LYS A 22 4.49 -6.37 -6.59
N GLU A 23 3.50 -6.85 -7.33
CA GLU A 23 3.17 -8.28 -7.43
C GLU A 23 4.35 -9.11 -7.99
N TYR A 24 4.94 -8.65 -9.09
CA TYR A 24 6.08 -9.31 -9.70
C TYR A 24 7.35 -9.17 -8.88
N ARG A 25 7.50 -8.10 -8.09
CA ARG A 25 8.66 -7.94 -7.19
C ARG A 25 8.70 -9.05 -6.14
N ASP A 26 7.57 -9.32 -5.47
CA ASP A 26 7.53 -10.36 -4.43
C ASP A 26 7.78 -11.75 -5.03
N SER A 27 7.17 -12.02 -6.19
CA SER A 27 7.39 -13.25 -6.95
C SER A 27 8.85 -13.41 -7.39
N TYR A 28 9.49 -12.32 -7.83
CA TYR A 28 10.88 -12.29 -8.25
C TYR A 28 11.85 -12.55 -7.09
N GLU A 29 11.61 -11.97 -5.90
CA GLU A 29 12.45 -12.23 -4.72
C GLU A 29 12.35 -13.70 -4.28
N ILE A 30 11.13 -14.27 -4.23
CA ILE A 30 10.93 -15.69 -3.92
C ILE A 30 11.68 -16.58 -4.92
N TYR A 31 11.59 -16.26 -6.22
CA TYR A 31 12.32 -16.99 -7.26
C TYR A 31 13.83 -16.97 -7.02
N ARG A 32 14.41 -15.81 -6.68
CA ARG A 32 15.85 -15.70 -6.38
C ARG A 32 16.26 -16.49 -5.15
N HIS A 33 15.46 -16.44 -4.08
CA HIS A 33 15.73 -17.23 -2.88
C HIS A 33 15.74 -18.73 -3.20
N LEU A 34 14.72 -19.23 -3.91
CA LEU A 34 14.63 -20.62 -4.34
C LEU A 34 15.79 -21.02 -5.24
N LEU A 35 16.24 -20.13 -6.13
CA LEU A 35 17.37 -20.39 -7.00
C LEU A 35 18.66 -20.55 -6.18
N LEU A 36 18.90 -19.68 -5.19
CA LEU A 36 20.04 -19.82 -4.28
C LEU A 36 20.00 -21.15 -3.53
N ILE A 37 18.85 -21.48 -2.95
CA ILE A 37 18.63 -22.72 -2.21
C ILE A 37 18.88 -23.93 -3.11
N ARG A 38 18.35 -23.93 -4.33
CA ARG A 38 18.59 -24.99 -5.33
C ARG A 38 20.07 -25.17 -5.65
N MET A 39 20.83 -24.08 -5.76
CA MET A 39 22.28 -24.15 -6.02
C MET A 39 23.03 -24.77 -4.83
N VAL A 40 22.66 -24.38 -3.61
CA VAL A 40 23.23 -24.96 -2.39
C VAL A 40 22.86 -26.45 -2.25
N TYR A 41 21.61 -26.84 -2.54
CA TYR A 41 21.20 -28.25 -2.60
C TYR A 41 22.00 -29.08 -3.62
N LYS A 42 22.46 -28.46 -4.70
CA LYS A 42 23.33 -29.09 -5.71
C LYS A 42 24.80 -29.17 -5.28
N GLY A 43 25.14 -28.73 -4.07
CA GLY A 43 26.48 -28.79 -3.51
C GLY A 43 27.33 -27.54 -3.78
N GLU A 44 26.76 -26.46 -4.32
CA GLU A 44 27.49 -25.19 -4.39
C GLU A 44 27.65 -24.56 -3.01
N THR A 45 28.78 -23.89 -2.78
CA THR A 45 28.96 -23.11 -1.56
C THR A 45 28.03 -21.89 -1.59
N ILE A 46 27.58 -21.45 -0.41
CA ILE A 46 26.72 -20.26 -0.28
C ILE A 46 27.40 -19.03 -0.91
N SER A 47 28.73 -18.91 -0.81
CA SER A 47 29.48 -17.82 -1.45
C SER A 47 29.32 -17.86 -2.97
N LYS A 48 29.59 -19.00 -3.61
CA LYS A 48 29.50 -19.15 -5.06
C LYS A 48 28.07 -18.94 -5.58
N ALA A 49 27.08 -19.49 -4.87
CA ALA A 49 25.68 -19.28 -5.20
C ALA A 49 25.26 -17.79 -5.06
N SER A 50 25.79 -17.09 -4.05
CA SER A 50 25.54 -15.65 -3.85
C SER A 50 26.16 -14.80 -4.97
N ASP A 51 27.40 -15.12 -5.36
CA ASP A 51 28.10 -14.44 -6.44
C ASP A 51 27.35 -14.61 -7.78
N ASN A 52 26.86 -15.82 -8.06
CA ASN A 52 26.06 -16.12 -9.25
C ASN A 52 24.74 -15.33 -9.31
N LEU A 53 24.20 -14.93 -8.16
CA LEU A 53 22.99 -14.11 -8.07
C LEU A 53 23.27 -12.61 -7.89
N ASN A 54 24.54 -12.20 -7.94
CA ASN A 54 25.00 -10.83 -7.67
C ASN A 54 24.48 -10.30 -6.32
N ILE A 55 24.56 -11.11 -5.27
CA ILE A 55 24.24 -10.70 -3.88
C ILE A 55 25.45 -10.92 -2.97
N SER A 56 25.46 -10.22 -1.83
CA SER A 56 26.50 -10.48 -0.84
C SER A 56 26.35 -11.88 -0.23
N ARG A 57 27.47 -12.52 0.09
CA ARG A 57 27.51 -13.79 0.84
C ARG A 57 26.63 -13.75 2.10
N LYS A 58 26.67 -12.64 2.86
CA LYS A 58 25.88 -12.45 4.08
C LYS A 58 24.36 -12.48 3.81
N THR A 59 23.94 -11.94 2.66
CA THR A 59 22.55 -12.01 2.21
C THR A 59 22.14 -13.45 1.90
N GLY A 60 22.98 -14.19 1.17
CA GLY A 60 22.74 -15.61 0.88
C GLY A 60 22.69 -16.47 2.13
N GLU A 61 23.61 -16.27 3.08
CA GLU A 61 23.60 -16.97 4.38
C GLU A 61 22.30 -16.71 5.16
N ARG A 62 21.82 -15.46 5.15
CA ARG A 62 20.54 -15.11 5.76
C ARG A 62 19.37 -15.82 5.08
N TRP A 63 19.31 -15.85 3.76
CA TRP A 63 18.23 -16.53 3.04
C TRP A 63 18.19 -18.04 3.34
N ILE A 64 19.36 -18.70 3.38
CA ILE A 64 19.46 -20.11 3.78
C ILE A 64 19.01 -20.32 5.22
N LYS A 65 19.42 -19.43 6.13
CA LYS A 65 19.00 -19.50 7.54
C LYS A 65 17.48 -19.36 7.66
N ASP A 66 16.90 -18.33 7.06
CA ASP A 66 15.45 -18.06 7.10
C ASP A 66 14.66 -19.26 6.52
N TYR A 67 15.16 -19.88 5.43
CA TYR A 67 14.59 -21.10 4.87
C TYR A 67 14.70 -22.31 5.79
N ASN A 68 15.85 -22.52 6.43
CA ASN A 68 16.03 -23.65 7.34
C ASN A 68 15.17 -23.52 8.61
N GLU A 69 14.90 -22.30 9.07
CA GLU A 69 14.08 -22.04 10.26
C GLU A 69 12.57 -22.10 9.99
N SER A 70 12.11 -21.72 8.79
CA SER A 70 10.67 -21.54 8.51
C SER A 70 10.22 -22.09 7.17
N GLY A 71 11.05 -22.87 6.47
CA GLY A 71 10.73 -23.44 5.16
C GLY A 71 10.39 -22.36 4.13
N PHE A 72 9.36 -22.63 3.32
CA PHE A 72 8.91 -21.69 2.29
C PHE A 72 8.46 -20.34 2.85
N ASP A 73 7.85 -20.32 4.04
CA ASP A 73 7.39 -19.08 4.69
C ASP A 73 8.57 -18.14 5.02
N GLY A 74 9.75 -18.71 5.28
CA GLY A 74 11.00 -17.96 5.48
C GLY A 74 11.48 -17.21 4.23
N LEU A 75 10.98 -17.57 3.05
CA LEU A 75 11.36 -16.93 1.78
C LEU A 75 10.54 -15.68 1.47
N THR A 76 9.42 -15.50 2.17
CA THR A 76 8.54 -14.36 1.94
C THR A 76 9.14 -13.10 2.54
N SER A 77 9.05 -12.00 1.80
CA SER A 77 9.55 -10.70 2.25
C SER A 77 8.71 -10.21 3.44
N LYS A 78 9.28 -10.24 4.65
CA LYS A 78 8.65 -9.64 5.86
C LYS A 78 8.48 -8.11 5.75
N TYR A 79 8.89 -7.47 4.66
CA TYR A 79 8.80 -6.01 4.48
C TYR A 79 7.38 -5.48 4.41
N SER A 80 6.38 -6.30 4.06
CA SER A 80 4.96 -5.92 4.19
C SER A 80 4.57 -5.59 5.65
N ASN A 81 5.35 -6.07 6.62
CA ASN A 81 5.20 -5.79 8.05
C ASN A 81 6.24 -4.77 8.58
N CYS A 82 7.04 -4.14 7.71
CA CYS A 82 8.04 -3.16 8.13
C CYS A 82 7.42 -1.75 8.17
N GLY A 83 7.34 -1.18 9.37
CA GLY A 83 6.81 0.16 9.63
C GLY A 83 6.02 0.19 10.94
N ARG A 84 5.93 1.36 11.57
CA ARG A 84 5.07 1.53 12.74
C ARG A 84 3.62 1.29 12.28
N LYS A 85 3.01 0.20 12.75
CA LYS A 85 1.59 -0.06 12.52
C LYS A 85 0.79 1.16 12.99
N SER A 86 -0.25 1.51 12.24
CA SER A 86 -1.20 2.52 12.70
C SER A 86 -1.70 2.10 14.08
N LEU A 87 -1.78 3.05 15.02
CA LEU A 87 -2.37 2.80 16.33
C LEU A 87 -3.86 2.41 16.21
N LEU A 88 -4.49 2.76 15.09
CA LEU A 88 -5.86 2.36 14.78
C LEU A 88 -5.90 1.02 14.03
N SER A 89 -6.73 0.11 14.54
CA SER A 89 -7.13 -1.11 13.83
C SER A 89 -7.95 -0.77 12.59
N ASN A 90 -8.16 -1.76 11.72
CA ASN A 90 -9.01 -1.58 10.54
C ASN A 90 -10.49 -1.37 10.92
N GLU A 91 -10.96 -2.04 11.98
CA GLU A 91 -12.31 -1.86 12.53
C GLU A 91 -12.51 -0.44 13.08
N GLN A 92 -11.52 0.09 13.82
CA GLN A 92 -11.56 1.46 14.32
C GLN A 92 -11.55 2.49 13.19
N LYS A 93 -10.84 2.22 12.09
CA LYS A 93 -10.89 3.08 10.90
C LYS A 93 -12.26 3.04 10.21
N GLN A 94 -12.88 1.88 10.13
CA GLN A 94 -14.24 1.75 9.58
C GLN A 94 -15.25 2.50 10.44
N PHE A 95 -15.16 2.36 11.77
CA PHE A 95 -15.99 3.12 12.70
C PHE A 95 -15.83 4.64 12.51
N LEU A 96 -14.59 5.12 12.37
CA LEU A 96 -14.33 6.54 12.09
C LEU A 96 -14.94 6.97 10.75
N TYR A 97 -14.81 6.13 9.72
CA TYR A 97 -15.41 6.40 8.41
C TYR A 97 -16.93 6.58 8.54
N ASP A 98 -17.61 5.60 9.13
CA ASP A 98 -19.07 5.60 9.27
C ASP A 98 -19.55 6.81 10.09
N LYS A 99 -18.85 7.15 11.17
CA LYS A 99 -19.17 8.30 12.04
C LYS A 99 -18.93 9.64 11.37
N ILE A 100 -17.92 9.73 10.50
CA ILE A 100 -17.61 10.95 9.73
C ILE A 100 -18.58 11.13 8.55
N THR A 101 -18.96 10.04 7.87
CA THR A 101 -19.87 10.12 6.71
C THR A 101 -21.35 10.08 7.07
N GLY A 102 -21.71 9.54 8.23
CA GLY A 102 -23.09 9.44 8.71
C GLY A 102 -23.63 10.72 9.35
N ASN A 103 -22.79 11.72 9.61
CA ASN A 103 -23.21 13.03 10.10
C ASN A 103 -23.26 14.05 8.96
N GLU A 104 -24.30 14.88 8.91
CA GLU A 104 -24.44 15.97 7.92
C GLU A 104 -23.49 17.15 8.18
N GLU A 105 -22.81 17.16 9.33
CA GLU A 105 -21.86 18.20 9.71
C GLU A 105 -20.51 18.06 8.99
N ASN A 106 -19.92 19.20 8.63
CA ASN A 106 -18.58 19.23 8.06
C ASN A 106 -17.55 18.78 9.11
N TYR A 107 -16.71 17.82 8.75
CA TYR A 107 -15.61 17.37 9.60
C TYR A 107 -14.33 18.18 9.29
N ASP A 108 -13.66 18.63 10.35
CA ASP A 108 -12.33 19.24 10.30
C ASP A 108 -11.29 18.29 10.91
N LEU A 109 -10.02 18.44 10.51
CA LEU A 109 -8.88 17.70 11.04
C LEU A 109 -8.81 17.76 12.57
N LYS A 110 -9.08 18.92 13.17
CA LYS A 110 -9.09 19.08 14.63
C LYS A 110 -10.21 18.25 15.28
N ARG A 111 -11.37 18.16 14.63
CA ARG A 111 -12.51 17.40 15.13
C ARG A 111 -12.27 15.90 15.02
N VAL A 112 -11.67 15.45 13.91
CA VAL A 112 -11.26 14.04 13.77
C VAL A 112 -10.17 13.68 14.78
N LYS A 113 -9.20 14.55 15.00
CA LYS A 113 -8.17 14.34 16.03
C LYS A 113 -8.79 14.17 17.41
N LYS A 114 -9.73 15.06 17.77
CA LYS A 114 -10.48 14.97 19.04
C LYS A 114 -11.29 13.68 19.11
N LEU A 115 -12.00 13.31 18.04
CA LEU A 115 -12.77 12.07 17.97
C LEU A 115 -11.90 10.83 18.19
N ILE A 116 -10.72 10.77 17.57
CA ILE A 116 -9.79 9.64 17.76
C ILE A 116 -9.31 9.55 19.21
N LYS A 117 -9.04 10.70 19.83
CA LYS A 117 -8.66 10.76 21.25
C LYS A 117 -9.81 10.34 22.16
N ASP A 118 -11.01 10.86 21.95
CA ASP A 118 -12.17 10.60 22.81
C ASP A 118 -12.66 9.14 22.72
N GLU A 119 -12.61 8.51 21.54
CA GLU A 119 -13.13 7.15 21.33
C GLU A 119 -12.09 6.05 21.57
N PHE A 120 -10.81 6.33 21.35
CA PHE A 120 -9.76 5.30 21.35
C PHE A 120 -8.57 5.63 22.23
N ASP A 121 -8.55 6.78 22.91
CA ASP A 121 -7.42 7.29 23.71
C ASP A 121 -6.08 7.31 22.92
N ILE A 122 -6.17 7.57 21.61
CA ILE A 122 -5.03 7.62 20.71
C ILE A 122 -4.73 9.07 20.34
N GLU A 123 -3.50 9.50 20.61
CA GLU A 123 -3.01 10.80 20.15
C GLU A 123 -2.21 10.69 18.85
N TYR A 124 -2.64 11.46 17.85
CA TYR A 124 -1.96 11.59 16.57
C TYR A 124 -1.51 13.03 16.31
N SER A 125 -0.45 13.18 15.51
CA SER A 125 -0.11 14.46 14.90
C SER A 125 -1.15 14.85 13.83
N ASP A 126 -1.30 16.14 13.56
CA ASP A 126 -2.27 16.62 12.56
C ASP A 126 -1.97 16.03 11.16
N LYS A 127 -0.68 15.84 10.84
CA LYS A 127 -0.23 15.13 9.63
C LYS A 127 -0.75 13.71 9.59
N GLN A 128 -0.70 12.98 10.70
CA GLN A 128 -1.15 11.58 10.72
C GLN A 128 -2.67 11.48 10.62
N VAL A 129 -3.41 12.41 11.23
CA VAL A 129 -4.88 12.53 11.05
C VAL A 129 -5.23 12.84 9.60
N TRP A 130 -4.43 13.69 8.93
CA TRP A 130 -4.56 13.94 7.49
C TRP A 130 -4.32 12.68 6.66
N VAL A 131 -3.25 11.92 6.93
CA VAL A 131 -2.99 10.64 6.23
C VAL A 131 -4.16 9.66 6.41
N ILE A 132 -4.66 9.51 7.64
CA ILE A 132 -5.80 8.61 7.92
C ILE A 132 -7.03 9.05 7.14
N THR A 133 -7.43 10.31 7.23
CA THR A 133 -8.66 10.80 6.57
C THR A 133 -8.55 10.86 5.05
N ARG A 134 -7.40 11.26 4.49
CA ARG A 134 -7.21 11.52 3.06
C ARG A 134 -6.72 10.33 2.27
N GLU A 135 -5.75 9.59 2.80
CA GLU A 135 -5.13 8.48 2.07
C GLU A 135 -5.78 7.15 2.43
N LYS A 136 -6.13 6.93 3.71
CA LYS A 136 -6.68 5.63 4.15
C LYS A 136 -8.20 5.56 4.02
N LEU A 137 -8.91 6.63 4.38
CA LEU A 137 -10.37 6.71 4.31
C LEU A 137 -10.89 7.39 3.03
N ASN A 138 -10.00 7.96 2.22
CA ASN A 138 -10.31 8.59 0.92
C ASN A 138 -11.41 9.68 0.97
N LEU A 139 -11.45 10.47 2.04
CA LEU A 139 -12.47 11.51 2.24
C LEU A 139 -12.10 12.86 1.58
N ASN A 140 -13.10 13.65 1.16
CA ASN A 140 -12.96 14.96 0.49
C ASN A 140 -12.93 16.18 1.42
N TYR A 141 -12.33 17.29 0.98
CA TYR A 141 -12.31 18.55 1.75
C TYR A 141 -13.70 19.19 1.78
N GLY A 142 -14.10 19.73 2.94
CA GLY A 142 -15.30 20.55 3.09
C GLY A 142 -16.59 19.79 3.36
N LYS A 143 -16.84 18.64 2.71
CA LYS A 143 -17.97 17.74 3.01
C LYS A 143 -17.52 16.27 2.93
N PRO A 144 -17.92 15.39 3.86
CA PRO A 144 -17.65 13.96 3.79
C PRO A 144 -18.49 13.32 2.68
N MET A 145 -18.06 13.52 1.45
CA MET A 145 -18.52 12.74 0.31
C MET A 145 -17.38 11.86 -0.16
N LEU A 146 -17.70 10.61 -0.51
CA LEU A 146 -16.80 9.72 -1.25
C LEU A 146 -16.17 10.50 -2.42
N LYS A 147 -14.84 10.47 -2.53
CA LYS A 147 -14.17 10.78 -3.79
C LYS A 147 -14.60 9.72 -4.80
N TYR A 148 -15.65 10.01 -5.56
CA TYR A 148 -16.42 9.10 -6.42
C TYR A 148 -15.65 7.90 -7.01
N SER A 149 -16.24 6.71 -6.89
CA SER A 149 -16.18 5.68 -7.93
C SER A 149 -17.32 5.97 -8.91
N THR A 150 -16.97 6.23 -10.18
CA THR A 150 -17.82 6.44 -11.36
C THR A 150 -18.91 7.54 -11.32
N ARG A 151 -18.81 8.49 -12.28
CA ARG A 151 -19.84 9.50 -12.58
C ARG A 151 -21.14 8.78 -13.02
N PRO A 152 -22.27 8.94 -12.31
CA PRO A 152 -23.54 8.38 -12.77
C PRO A 152 -24.00 9.10 -14.05
N LYS A 153 -24.58 8.36 -15.01
CA LYS A 153 -24.98 8.88 -16.33
C LYS A 153 -25.97 10.06 -16.28
N ASN A 154 -26.74 10.20 -15.19
CA ASN A 154 -27.72 11.28 -14.99
C ASN A 154 -27.21 12.45 -14.11
N ALA A 155 -25.92 12.76 -14.15
CA ALA A 155 -25.36 13.89 -13.40
C ALA A 155 -25.86 15.25 -13.92
N GLU A 156 -26.12 15.38 -15.22
CA GLU A 156 -26.52 16.65 -15.85
C GLU A 156 -27.98 17.01 -15.58
N GLU A 157 -28.86 16.03 -15.45
CA GLU A 157 -30.30 16.25 -15.21
C GLU A 157 -30.58 16.76 -13.79
N LYS A 158 -29.82 16.30 -12.79
CA LYS A 158 -29.97 16.75 -11.40
C LYS A 158 -29.50 18.20 -11.18
N LEU A 159 -28.53 18.66 -11.97
CA LEU A 159 -28.00 20.04 -11.90
C LEU A 159 -28.99 21.09 -12.44
N LYS A 160 -29.89 20.72 -13.36
CA LYS A 160 -30.87 21.65 -13.94
C LYS A 160 -32.07 21.92 -13.04
N LYS A 161 -32.37 21.06 -12.05
CA LYS A 161 -33.56 21.21 -11.18
C LYS A 161 -33.41 22.24 -10.05
N ASN A 162 -32.21 22.75 -9.78
CA ASN A 162 -31.99 23.73 -8.69
C ASN A 162 -31.86 25.19 -9.15
N LYS A 163 -32.22 25.52 -10.41
CA LYS A 163 -32.46 26.92 -10.80
C LYS A 163 -33.93 27.25 -10.58
N VAL A 164 -34.29 27.54 -9.34
CA VAL A 164 -35.53 28.25 -9.02
C VAL A 164 -35.22 29.75 -9.14
N HIS A 165 -36.04 30.46 -9.92
CA HIS A 165 -36.07 31.93 -10.03
C HIS A 165 -36.73 32.55 -8.80
#